data_AF-A0A1F9IMU9-F1
#
_entry.id   AF-A0A1F9IMU9-F1
#
_cell.length_a   1.000
_cell.length_b   1.000
_cell.length_c   1.000
_cell.angle_alpha   90.00
_cell.angle_beta   90.00
_cell.angle_gamma   90.00
#
_symmetry.space_group_name_H-M   'P 1'
#
loop_
_entity.id
_entity.type
_entity.pdbx_description
1 polymer ?
#
loop_
_entity_poly.entity_id
_entity_poly.type
_entity_poly.pdbx_seq_one_letter_code
_entity_poly.pdbx_strand_id
1 'polypeptide(L)'
;MKKRKNADYYKSKGEKLYKKGHLKKALEQYKLSHELSPDDIGIYDKLMEIHQKIEKKWDEDDFADHLYWTMKKQELENPSLAHTHERLTPEYEAVRKTVTKLLREESEEMEEKMINQIVEYKEKAVLPLIDFILQIKKIKGPKEDSNKHD
;
A
#
# COMPACT_ATOMS: atom_id res chain seq x y z
N MET A 1 -19.57 11.11 9.84
CA MET A 1 -19.63 11.20 11.33
C MET A 1 -20.05 9.90 12.03
N LYS A 2 -21.09 9.18 11.60
CA LYS A 2 -21.56 7.95 12.28
C LYS A 2 -20.52 6.80 12.30
N LYS A 3 -19.79 6.58 11.20
CA LYS A 3 -18.72 5.56 11.11
C LYS A 3 -17.58 5.79 12.11
N ARG A 4 -17.05 7.02 12.19
CA ARG A 4 -16.00 7.40 13.14
C ARG A 4 -16.43 7.20 14.61
N LYS A 5 -17.64 7.61 14.97
CA LYS A 5 -18.20 7.37 16.31
C LYS A 5 -18.30 5.86 16.64
N ASN A 6 -18.62 5.03 15.66
CA ASN A 6 -18.63 3.59 15.83
C ASN A 6 -17.20 3.04 15.98
N ALA A 7 -16.23 3.53 15.21
CA ALA A 7 -14.83 3.16 15.36
C ALA A 7 -14.32 3.46 16.78
N ASP A 8 -14.51 4.69 17.26
CA ASP A 8 -14.13 5.10 18.62
C ASP A 8 -14.76 4.22 19.71
N TYR A 9 -16.02 3.80 19.50
CA TYR A 9 -16.71 2.86 20.39
C TYR A 9 -16.02 1.50 20.44
N TYR A 10 -15.70 0.91 19.29
CA TYR A 10 -15.01 -0.38 19.22
C TYR A 10 -13.59 -0.30 19.78
N LYS A 11 -12.85 0.77 19.49
CA LYS A 11 -11.54 1.06 20.09
C LYS A 11 -11.62 1.10 21.61
N SER A 12 -12.54 1.89 22.15
CA SER A 12 -12.74 2.02 23.61
C SER A 12 -13.15 0.71 24.27
N LYS A 13 -13.96 -0.11 23.59
CA LYS A 13 -14.36 -1.44 24.08
C LYS A 13 -13.17 -2.41 24.06
N GLY A 14 -12.35 -2.37 23.02
CA GLY A 14 -11.08 -3.11 22.93
C GLY A 14 -10.15 -2.78 24.10
N GLU A 15 -9.96 -1.49 24.41
CA GLU A 15 -9.12 -1.06 25.53
C GLU A 15 -9.62 -1.58 26.89
N LYS A 16 -10.93 -1.58 27.11
CA LYS A 16 -11.53 -2.14 28.33
C LYS A 16 -11.30 -3.65 28.45
N LEU A 17 -11.40 -4.39 27.34
CA LEU A 17 -11.14 -5.83 27.30
C LEU A 17 -9.66 -6.14 27.49
N TYR A 18 -8.79 -5.33 26.89
CA TYR A 18 -7.34 -5.43 27.00
C TYR A 18 -6.87 -5.26 28.45
N LYS A 19 -7.36 -4.22 29.14
CA LYS A 19 -7.08 -3.99 30.57
C LYS A 19 -7.57 -5.12 31.48
N LYS A 20 -8.58 -5.88 31.05
CA LYS A 20 -9.09 -7.08 31.75
C LYS A 20 -8.34 -8.37 31.38
N GLY A 21 -7.33 -8.31 30.51
CA GLY A 21 -6.58 -9.47 30.04
C GLY A 21 -7.32 -10.32 29.00
N HIS A 22 -8.48 -9.88 28.49
CA HIS A 22 -9.22 -10.57 27.44
C HIS A 22 -8.66 -10.25 26.05
N LEU A 23 -7.40 -10.64 25.82
CA LEU A 23 -6.62 -10.19 24.66
C LEU A 23 -7.27 -10.54 23.31
N LYS A 24 -7.71 -11.78 23.10
CA LYS A 24 -8.37 -12.19 21.84
C LYS A 24 -9.61 -11.36 21.53
N LYS A 25 -10.48 -11.14 22.53
CA LYS A 25 -11.67 -10.31 22.38
C LYS A 25 -11.33 -8.84 22.13
N ALA A 26 -10.27 -8.33 22.75
CA ALA A 26 -9.81 -6.97 22.50
C ALA A 26 -9.28 -6.82 21.07
N LEU A 27 -8.57 -7.81 20.53
CA LEU A 27 -8.09 -7.83 19.15
C LEU A 27 -9.26 -7.75 18.17
N GLU A 28 -10.31 -8.55 18.36
CA GLU A 28 -11.53 -8.48 17.55
C GLU A 28 -12.15 -7.07 17.53
N GLN A 29 -12.22 -6.40 18.69
CA GLN A 29 -12.76 -5.04 18.73
C GLN A 29 -11.83 -4.01 18.05
N TYR A 30 -10.51 -4.18 18.16
CA TYR A 30 -9.58 -3.32 17.44
C TYR A 30 -9.64 -3.54 15.92
N LYS A 31 -9.80 -4.77 15.45
CA LYS A 31 -10.01 -5.08 14.01
C LYS A 31 -11.29 -4.40 13.50
N LEU A 32 -12.39 -4.48 14.24
CA LEU A 32 -13.64 -3.75 13.90
C LEU A 32 -13.46 -2.22 13.87
N SER A 33 -12.68 -1.66 14.80
CA SER A 33 -12.36 -0.23 14.78
C SER A 33 -11.55 0.15 13.54
N HIS A 34 -10.56 -0.67 13.17
CA HIS A 34 -9.72 -0.47 11.99
C HIS A 34 -10.54 -0.53 10.69
N GLU A 35 -11.45 -1.49 10.55
CA GLU A 35 -12.36 -1.58 9.40
C GLU A 35 -13.23 -0.32 9.22
N LEU A 36 -13.60 0.34 10.33
CA LEU A 36 -14.46 1.51 10.33
C LEU A 36 -13.70 2.83 10.14
N SER A 37 -12.44 2.88 10.53
CA SER A 37 -11.55 4.05 10.39
C SER A 37 -10.10 3.57 10.14
N PRO A 38 -9.78 3.16 8.90
CA PRO A 38 -8.44 2.69 8.55
C PRO A 38 -7.39 3.81 8.59
N ASP A 39 -7.81 5.06 8.72
CA ASP A 39 -6.97 6.25 8.83
C ASP A 39 -6.58 6.60 10.30
N ASP A 40 -7.12 5.90 11.30
CA ASP A 40 -6.74 6.11 12.70
C ASP A 40 -5.37 5.49 12.99
N ILE A 41 -4.30 6.29 12.89
CA ILE A 41 -2.92 5.87 13.20
C ILE A 41 -2.83 5.13 14.55
N GLY A 42 -3.58 5.60 15.56
CA GLY A 42 -3.54 5.00 16.89
C GLY A 42 -4.13 3.59 16.97
N ILE A 43 -4.93 3.15 15.99
CA ILE A 43 -5.45 1.77 15.99
C ILE A 43 -4.37 0.76 15.62
N TYR A 44 -3.44 1.13 14.75
CA TYR A 44 -2.34 0.26 14.33
C TYR A 44 -1.42 -0.07 15.50
N ASP A 45 -1.12 0.92 16.35
CA ASP A 45 -0.36 0.69 17.58
C ASP A 45 -1.05 -0.33 18.49
N LYS A 46 -2.38 -0.25 18.62
CA LYS A 46 -3.15 -1.19 19.44
C LYS A 46 -3.18 -2.60 18.85
N LEU A 47 -3.29 -2.72 17.53
CA LEU A 47 -3.26 -4.01 16.83
C LEU A 47 -1.89 -4.68 16.97
N MET A 48 -0.80 -3.94 16.73
CA MET A 48 0.56 -4.46 16.90
C MET A 48 0.87 -4.84 18.36
N GLU A 49 0.51 -3.96 19.32
CA GLU A 49 0.73 -4.20 20.75
C GLU A 49 0.02 -5.47 21.22
N ILE A 50 -1.25 -5.64 20.86
CA ILE A 50 -2.02 -6.78 21.33
C ILE A 50 -1.58 -8.08 20.68
N HIS A 51 -1.20 -8.02 19.41
CA HIS A 51 -0.75 -9.17 18.63
C HIS A 51 0.54 -9.75 19.19
N GLN A 52 1.52 -8.89 19.53
CA GLN A 52 2.73 -9.27 20.27
C GLN A 52 2.45 -9.92 21.64
N LYS A 53 1.29 -9.66 22.25
CA LYS A 53 0.93 -10.19 23.58
C LYS A 53 0.11 -11.48 23.55
N ILE A 54 -0.65 -11.72 22.48
CA ILE A 54 -1.45 -12.95 22.33
C ILE A 54 -0.55 -14.13 21.98
N GLU A 55 0.39 -13.90 21.06
CA GLU A 55 1.13 -14.94 20.37
C GLU A 55 2.51 -15.16 21.01
N LYS A 56 2.77 -16.38 21.52
CA LYS A 56 4.14 -16.79 21.91
C LYS A 56 4.97 -17.27 20.72
N LYS A 57 4.34 -17.64 19.62
CA LYS A 57 5.00 -18.14 18.40
C LYS A 57 4.17 -17.71 17.20
N TRP A 58 4.69 -16.75 16.44
CA TRP A 58 4.04 -16.24 15.25
C TRP A 58 3.97 -17.32 14.18
N ASP A 59 2.81 -17.43 13.54
CA ASP A 59 2.68 -18.07 12.25
C ASP A 59 2.87 -17.06 11.10
N GLU A 60 2.66 -17.52 9.86
CA GLU A 60 2.84 -16.68 8.67
C GLU A 60 1.78 -15.57 8.58
N ASP A 61 0.55 -15.87 8.99
CA ASP A 61 -0.57 -14.91 8.96
C ASP A 61 -0.35 -13.81 10.00
N ASP A 62 0.14 -14.18 11.18
CA ASP A 62 0.55 -13.27 12.24
C ASP A 62 1.64 -12.28 11.77
N PHE A 63 2.66 -12.81 11.09
CA PHE A 63 3.73 -11.98 10.55
C PHE A 63 3.19 -11.03 9.46
N ALA A 64 2.34 -11.53 8.57
CA ALA A 64 1.74 -10.74 7.50
C ALA A 64 0.85 -9.61 8.05
N ASP A 65 -0.01 -9.89 9.03
CA ASP A 65 -0.85 -8.90 9.71
C ASP A 65 0.00 -7.80 10.35
N HIS A 66 1.06 -8.19 11.09
CA HIS A 66 1.95 -7.23 11.76
C HIS A 66 2.72 -6.34 10.77
N LEU A 67 3.25 -6.94 9.70
CA LEU A 67 3.96 -6.21 8.65
C LEU A 67 3.01 -5.24 7.94
N TYR A 68 1.81 -5.70 7.60
CA TYR A 68 0.78 -4.87 7.00
C TYR A 68 0.44 -3.64 7.86
N TRP A 69 0.20 -3.83 9.16
CA TRP A 69 -0.09 -2.72 10.07
C TRP A 69 1.08 -1.75 10.21
N THR A 70 2.31 -2.27 10.26
CA THR A 70 3.52 -1.45 10.31
C THR A 70 3.64 -0.57 9.06
N MET A 71 3.48 -1.16 7.87
CA MET A 71 3.55 -0.43 6.60
C MET A 71 2.44 0.63 6.51
N LYS A 72 1.20 0.28 6.86
CA LYS A 72 0.08 1.23 6.82
C LYS A 72 0.27 2.38 7.79
N LYS A 73 0.77 2.13 9.00
CA LYS A 73 1.12 3.19 9.95
C LYS A 73 2.16 4.15 9.35
N GLN A 74 3.24 3.62 8.79
CA GLN A 74 4.30 4.40 8.16
C GLN A 74 3.78 5.23 6.98
N GLU A 75 2.86 4.68 6.18
CA GLU A 75 2.22 5.40 5.06
C GLU A 75 1.36 6.57 5.54
N LEU A 76 0.63 6.41 6.64
CA LEU A 76 -0.18 7.48 7.22
C LEU A 76 0.69 8.58 7.86
N GLU A 77 1.83 8.21 8.45
CA GLU A 77 2.79 9.15 9.03
C GLU A 77 3.62 9.87 7.95
N ASN A 78 3.95 9.17 6.87
CA ASN A 78 4.69 9.70 5.74
C ASN A 78 4.10 9.19 4.42
N PRO A 79 3.19 9.96 3.79
CA PRO A 79 2.52 9.57 2.53
C PRO A 79 3.46 9.28 1.35
N SER A 80 4.71 9.75 1.40
CA SER A 80 5.71 9.40 0.37
C SER A 80 6.12 7.92 0.42
N LEU A 81 5.97 7.27 1.57
CA LEU A 81 6.28 5.84 1.73
C LEU A 81 5.29 4.95 0.99
N ALA A 82 4.05 5.37 0.77
CA ALA A 82 3.07 4.59 0.02
C ALA A 82 3.59 4.26 -1.39
N HIS A 83 4.20 5.25 -2.06
CA HIS A 83 4.82 5.04 -3.36
C HIS A 83 6.02 4.11 -3.29
N THR A 84 6.78 4.16 -2.20
CA THR A 84 7.97 3.33 -2.01
C THR A 84 7.57 1.87 -1.75
N HIS A 85 6.56 1.63 -0.90
CA HIS A 85 6.03 0.30 -0.65
C HIS A 85 5.44 -0.32 -1.90
N GLU A 86 4.64 0.43 -2.66
CA GLU A 86 4.07 -0.07 -3.91
C GLU A 86 5.16 -0.49 -4.91
N ARG A 87 6.27 0.25 -4.99
CA ARG A 87 7.44 -0.08 -5.81
C ARG A 87 8.16 -1.37 -5.43
N LEU A 88 7.97 -1.83 -4.20
CA LEU A 88 8.58 -3.07 -3.69
C LEU A 88 7.69 -4.29 -3.92
N THR A 89 6.48 -4.13 -4.46
CA THR A 89 5.59 -5.25 -4.74
C THR A 89 6.11 -6.09 -5.91
N PRO A 90 5.92 -7.43 -5.89
CA PRO A 90 6.25 -8.30 -7.01
C PRO A 90 5.52 -7.88 -8.30
N GLU A 91 4.29 -7.40 -8.18
CA GLU A 91 3.47 -6.93 -9.30
C GLU A 91 4.04 -5.69 -9.94
N TYR A 92 4.53 -4.72 -9.15
CA TYR A 92 5.20 -3.54 -9.67
C TYR A 92 6.40 -3.93 -10.54
N GLU A 93 7.27 -4.81 -10.03
CA GLU A 93 8.46 -5.23 -10.76
C GLU A 93 8.11 -6.07 -12.00
N ALA A 94 7.06 -6.90 -11.93
CA ALA A 94 6.56 -7.66 -13.07
C ALA A 94 6.08 -6.72 -14.20
N VAL A 95 5.21 -5.76 -13.87
CA VAL A 95 4.71 -4.78 -14.85
C VAL A 95 5.87 -3.96 -15.42
N ARG A 96 6.78 -3.47 -14.58
CA ARG A 96 7.94 -2.69 -15.01
C ARG A 96 8.83 -3.46 -15.99
N LYS A 97 9.07 -4.75 -15.74
CA LYS A 97 9.83 -5.61 -16.67
C LYS A 97 9.09 -5.77 -17.99
N THR A 98 7.78 -5.99 -17.97
CA THR A 98 6.96 -6.16 -19.18
C THR A 98 6.94 -4.87 -20.01
N VAL A 99 6.72 -3.71 -19.38
CA VAL A 99 6.79 -2.40 -20.05
C VAL A 99 8.16 -2.17 -20.67
N THR A 100 9.24 -2.50 -19.96
CA THR A 100 10.60 -2.33 -20.50
C THR A 100 10.87 -3.21 -21.72
N LYS A 101 10.31 -4.43 -21.75
CA LYS A 101 10.40 -5.34 -22.90
C LYS A 101 9.57 -4.83 -24.08
N LEU A 102 8.34 -4.38 -23.82
CA LEU A 102 7.42 -3.87 -24.83
C LEU A 102 8.06 -2.77 -25.69
N LEU A 103 8.86 -1.88 -25.10
CA LEU A 103 9.51 -0.78 -25.83
C LEU A 103 10.59 -1.21 -26.84
N ARG A 104 11.06 -2.45 -26.72
CA ARG A 104 12.11 -3.02 -27.58
C ARG A 104 11.54 -4.09 -28.49
N GLU A 105 10.26 -4.41 -28.33
CA GLU A 105 9.58 -5.38 -29.17
C GLU A 105 9.26 -4.74 -30.51
N GLU A 106 9.39 -5.51 -31.58
CA GLU A 106 9.10 -5.06 -32.95
C GLU A 106 7.94 -5.86 -33.56
N SER A 107 7.58 -6.99 -32.94
CA SER A 107 6.47 -7.83 -33.38
C SER A 107 5.15 -7.37 -32.77
N GLU A 108 4.22 -6.92 -33.62
CA GLU A 108 2.87 -6.51 -33.23
C GLU A 108 2.13 -7.60 -32.41
N GLU A 109 2.32 -8.88 -32.75
CA GLU A 109 1.73 -10.01 -32.01
C GLU A 109 2.25 -10.09 -30.57
N MET A 110 3.55 -9.89 -30.39
CA MET A 110 4.19 -9.93 -29.07
C MET A 110 3.87 -8.68 -28.25
N GLU A 111 3.75 -7.52 -28.91
CA GLU A 111 3.27 -6.30 -28.27
C GLU A 111 1.86 -6.49 -27.70
N GLU A 112 0.92 -7.01 -28.49
CA GLU A 112 -0.46 -7.26 -28.04
C GLU A 112 -0.49 -8.19 -26.83
N LYS A 113 0.31 -9.27 -26.86
CA LYS A 113 0.43 -10.20 -25.73
C LYS A 113 0.96 -9.52 -24.47
N MET A 114 1.99 -8.68 -24.59
CA MET A 114 2.55 -7.96 -23.43
C MET A 114 1.59 -6.89 -22.89
N ILE A 115 0.84 -6.21 -23.77
CA ILE A 115 -0.22 -5.28 -23.37
C ILE A 115 -1.28 -6.01 -22.56
N ASN A 116 -1.75 -7.17 -23.05
CA ASN A 116 -2.73 -7.99 -22.33
C ASN A 116 -2.21 -8.43 -20.95
N GLN A 117 -0.93 -8.84 -20.86
CA GLN A 117 -0.29 -9.15 -19.58
C GLN A 117 -0.28 -7.96 -18.62
N ILE A 118 -0.01 -6.74 -19.11
CA ILE A 118 -0.06 -5.53 -18.26
C ILE A 118 -1.51 -5.25 -17.79
N VAL A 119 -2.49 -5.42 -18.67
CA VAL A 119 -3.92 -5.21 -18.36
C VAL A 119 -4.42 -6.16 -17.28
N GLU A 120 -3.91 -7.40 -17.22
CA GLU A 120 -4.26 -8.37 -16.18
C GLU A 120 -3.96 -7.86 -14.76
N TYR A 121 -2.96 -6.98 -14.58
CA TYR A 121 -2.61 -6.38 -13.29
C TYR A 121 -3.57 -5.25 -12.85
N LYS A 122 -4.49 -4.80 -13.71
CA LYS A 122 -5.52 -3.79 -13.40
C LYS A 122 -4.92 -2.52 -12.75
N GLU A 123 -5.41 -2.13 -11.59
CA GLU A 123 -4.97 -0.95 -10.85
C GLU A 123 -3.49 -1.02 -10.43
N LYS A 124 -2.93 -2.23 -10.24
CA LYS A 124 -1.52 -2.42 -9.88
C LYS A 124 -0.56 -2.02 -11.01
N ALA A 125 -1.04 -1.95 -12.25
CA ALA A 125 -0.22 -1.48 -13.38
C ALA A 125 -0.08 0.04 -13.43
N VAL A 126 -0.97 0.80 -12.75
CA VAL A 126 -1.07 2.25 -12.89
C VAL A 126 0.21 2.94 -12.44
N LEU A 127 0.71 2.63 -11.24
CA LEU A 127 1.93 3.27 -10.72
C LEU A 127 3.18 2.98 -11.56
N PRO A 128 3.49 1.71 -11.92
CA PRO A 128 4.59 1.40 -12.83
C PRO A 128 4.54 2.21 -14.14
N LEU A 129 3.35 2.34 -14.73
CA LEU A 129 3.15 3.08 -15.98
C LEU A 129 3.36 4.59 -15.79
N ILE A 130 2.84 5.18 -14.71
CA ILE A 130 3.07 6.59 -14.37
C ILE A 130 4.56 6.86 -14.17
N ASP A 131 5.25 6.03 -13.38
CA ASP A 131 6.69 6.16 -13.12
C ASP A 131 7.49 6.06 -14.43
N PHE A 132 7.07 5.20 -15.34
CA PHE A 132 7.68 5.07 -16.65
C PHE A 132 7.47 6.31 -17.53
N ILE A 133 6.25 6.87 -17.59
CA ILE A 133 5.97 8.14 -18.29
C ILE A 133 6.81 9.29 -17.71
N LEU A 134 6.94 9.35 -16.39
CA LEU A 134 7.75 10.38 -15.71
C LEU A 134 9.24 10.23 -16.04
N GLN A 135 9.75 9.01 -16.20
CA GLN A 135 11.12 8.77 -16.66
C GLN A 135 11.33 9.29 -18.08
N ILE A 136 10.41 9.01 -19.01
CA ILE A 136 10.47 9.57 -20.37
C ILE A 136 10.42 11.10 -20.36
N LYS A 137 9.55 11.70 -19.53
CA LYS A 137 9.45 13.16 -19.40
C LYS A 137 10.77 13.78 -18.95
N LYS A 138 11.47 13.15 -17.99
CA LYS A 138 12.79 13.61 -17.53
C LYS A 138 13.86 13.54 -18.63
N ILE A 139 13.82 12.51 -19.46
CA ILE A 139 14.74 12.37 -20.61
C ILE A 139 14.49 13.47 -21.65
N LYS A 140 13.23 13.87 -21.86
CA LYS A 140 12.88 14.88 -22.88
C LYS A 140 13.16 16.33 -22.50
N GLY A 141 13.38 16.65 -21.21
CA GLY A 141 13.74 17.99 -20.71
C GLY A 141 12.75 19.12 -21.05
N PRO A 142 12.77 20.29 -20.38
CA PRO A 142 12.15 21.48 -20.94
C PRO A 142 12.91 21.84 -22.22
N LYS A 143 12.21 21.99 -23.35
CA LYS A 143 12.80 22.70 -24.49
C LYS A 143 13.11 24.11 -23.98
N GLU A 144 14.38 24.44 -23.81
CA GLU A 144 14.79 25.83 -23.70
C GLU A 144 14.31 26.51 -24.99
N ASP A 145 13.36 27.42 -24.85
CA ASP A 145 12.99 28.37 -25.88
C ASP A 145 14.19 29.28 -26.12
N SER A 146 15.12 28.82 -26.96
CA SER A 146 16.01 29.67 -27.72
C SER A 146 15.18 30.40 -28.78
N ASN A 147 14.41 31.41 -28.37
CA ASN A 147 14.03 32.53 -29.23
C ASN A 147 13.33 33.65 -28.44
N LYS A 148 14.13 34.56 -27.89
CA LYS A 148 13.86 35.98 -28.08
C LYS A 148 15.09 36.57 -28.77
N HIS A 149 14.95 36.66 -30.09
CA HIS A 149 15.74 37.48 -30.97
C HIS A 149 15.68 38.95 -30.54
N ASP A 150 16.83 39.58 -30.74
CA ASP A 150 17.12 41.01 -30.96
C ASP A 150 17.05 42.00 -29.79
#